data_AF-A0A2T2W3C6-F1
#
_entry.id   AF-A0A2T2W3C6-F1
#
_cell.length_a   1.000
_cell.length_b   1.000
_cell.length_c   1.000
_cell.angle_alpha   90.00
_cell.angle_beta   90.00
_cell.angle_gamma   90.00
#
_symmetry.space_group_name_H-M   'P 1'
#
loop_
_entity.id
_entity.type
_entity.pdbx_description
1 polymer ?
#
loop_
_entity_poly.entity_id
_entity_poly.type
_entity_poly.pdbx_seq_one_letter_code
_entity_poly.pdbx_strand_id
1 'polypeptide(L)'
;MTSSTFESLATQAAIASLNVYRTHISPRKGFSCPHGILHGGESCSDYVKRMLTDQNLSAAIRLSPQRFRACKAAAQTLSTQRAQGGCLIIPCCIPI
;
A
#
# COMPACT_ATOMS: atom_id res chain seq x y z
N MET A 1 3.04 43.87 10.22
CA MET A 1 3.00 42.91 9.09
C MET A 1 4.13 41.90 9.24
N THR A 2 4.09 41.06 10.29
CA THR A 2 5.16 40.11 10.62
C THR A 2 4.65 38.68 10.81
N SER A 3 3.32 38.51 10.94
CA SER A 3 2.67 37.20 11.10
C SER A 3 2.74 36.34 9.84
N SER A 4 2.77 36.94 8.65
CA SER A 4 2.69 36.22 7.36
C SER A 4 3.91 35.34 7.07
N THR A 5 5.11 35.81 7.44
CA THR A 5 6.36 35.08 7.16
C THR A 5 6.53 33.89 8.10
N PHE A 6 6.13 34.05 9.36
CA PHE A 6 6.20 33.00 10.36
C PHE A 6 5.21 31.87 10.06
N GLU A 7 4.00 32.22 9.62
CA GLU A 7 3.01 31.26 9.12
C GLU A 7 3.52 30.49 7.89
N SER A 8 4.20 31.16 6.96
CA SER A 8 4.78 30.53 5.78
C SER A 8 5.92 29.57 6.14
N LEU A 9 6.80 29.96 7.07
CA LEU A 9 7.87 29.11 7.61
C LEU A 9 7.30 27.88 8.35
N ALA A 10 6.28 28.08 9.18
CA ALA A 10 5.61 27.00 9.89
C ALA A 10 4.92 26.02 8.91
N THR A 11 4.30 26.56 7.87
CA THR A 11 3.67 25.76 6.80
C THR A 11 4.71 24.93 6.04
N GLN A 12 5.85 25.52 5.67
CA GLN A 12 6.93 24.81 4.99
C GLN A 12 7.56 23.73 5.87
N ALA A 13 7.76 24.02 7.17
CA ALA A 13 8.26 23.04 8.13
C ALA A 13 7.29 21.86 8.34
N ALA A 14 5.98 22.13 8.36
CA ALA A 14 4.95 21.09 8.43
C ALA A 14 4.96 20.20 7.18
N ILE A 15 5.06 20.79 5.99
CA ILE A 15 5.15 20.06 4.71
C ILE A 15 6.42 19.21 4.65
N ALA A 16 7.56 19.75 5.06
CA ALA A 16 8.83 19.02 5.11
C ALA A 16 8.74 17.81 6.07
N SER A 17 8.14 18.01 7.25
CA SER A 17 7.92 16.94 8.23
C SER A 17 7.01 15.83 7.68
N LEU A 18 5.95 16.20 6.96
CA LEU A 18 5.06 15.24 6.30
C LEU A 18 5.77 14.47 5.17
N ASN A 19 6.62 15.13 4.39
CA ASN A 19 7.42 14.47 3.35
C ASN A 19 8.42 13.50 3.95
N VAL A 20 9.12 13.86 5.03
CA VAL A 20 10.02 12.94 5.74
C VAL A 20 9.23 11.75 6.30
N TYR A 21 8.07 11.99 6.93
CA TYR A 21 7.18 10.93 7.40
C TYR A 21 6.75 9.99 6.25
N ARG A 22 6.36 10.56 5.11
CA ARG A 22 5.88 9.80 3.94
C ARG A 22 7.00 9.06 3.21
N THR A 23 8.23 9.55 3.24
CA THR A 23 9.37 8.92 2.57
C THR A 23 10.12 7.93 3.47
N HIS A 24 10.07 8.08 4.81
CA HIS A 24 10.82 7.22 5.74
C HIS A 24 9.97 6.34 6.66
N ILE A 25 8.71 6.71 6.93
CA ILE A 25 7.82 5.97 7.83
C ILE A 25 6.69 5.29 7.03
N SER A 26 6.07 5.97 6.06
CA SER A 26 5.04 5.37 5.20
C SER A 26 5.51 4.15 4.37
N PRO A 27 6.74 4.07 3.83
CA PRO A 27 7.16 2.88 3.08
C PRO A 27 7.40 1.69 4.01
N ARG A 28 7.70 1.92 5.30
CA ARG A 28 7.79 0.85 6.31
C ARG A 28 6.44 0.25 6.66
N LYS A 29 5.34 0.82 6.18
CA LYS A 29 4.02 0.18 6.28
C LYS A 29 3.85 -0.94 5.24
N GLY A 30 4.70 -1.00 4.20
CA GLY A 30 4.90 -2.18 3.35
C GLY A 30 3.65 -2.78 2.72
N PHE A 31 2.61 -1.97 2.46
CA PHE A 31 1.35 -2.50 1.94
C PHE A 31 1.42 -2.65 0.41
N SER A 32 2.09 -3.72 -0.02
CA SER A 32 2.04 -4.19 -1.40
C SER A 32 0.87 -5.17 -1.53
N CYS A 33 0.00 -4.95 -2.52
CA CYS A 33 -1.16 -5.79 -2.77
C CYS A 33 -0.72 -7.26 -2.92
N PRO A 34 -1.10 -8.17 -2.01
CA PRO A 34 -0.72 -9.58 -2.09
C PRO A 34 -1.13 -10.26 -3.40
N HIS A 35 -2.28 -9.87 -3.95
CA HIS A 35 -2.73 -10.35 -5.26
C HIS A 35 -1.81 -9.92 -6.40
N GLY A 36 -1.32 -8.67 -6.36
CA GLY A 36 -0.42 -8.14 -7.38
C GLY A 36 0.95 -8.80 -7.29
N ILE A 37 1.45 -9.05 -6.08
CA ILE A 37 2.71 -9.76 -5.84
C ILE A 37 2.63 -11.22 -6.30
N LEU A 38 1.56 -11.93 -5.92
CA LEU A 38 1.44 -13.36 -6.21
C LEU A 38 1.16 -13.66 -7.68
N HIS A 39 0.38 -12.81 -8.37
CA HIS A 39 -0.07 -13.06 -9.74
C HIS A 39 0.55 -12.13 -10.80
N GLY A 40 1.37 -11.15 -10.40
CA GLY A 40 2.00 -10.19 -11.33
C GLY A 40 1.01 -9.26 -12.04
N GLY A 41 -0.19 -9.08 -11.50
CA GLY A 41 -1.28 -8.33 -12.14
C GLY A 41 -1.58 -6.99 -11.45
N GLU A 42 -2.65 -6.34 -11.90
CA GLU A 42 -3.13 -5.07 -11.33
C GLU A 42 -3.42 -5.15 -9.83
N SER A 43 -3.13 -4.05 -9.12
CA SER A 43 -3.43 -3.94 -7.70
C SER A 43 -4.94 -3.95 -7.44
N CYS A 44 -5.37 -4.28 -6.22
CA CYS A 44 -6.80 -4.21 -5.89
C CYS A 44 -7.37 -2.81 -6.08
N SER A 45 -6.58 -1.78 -5.80
CA SER A 45 -7.01 -0.39 -5.98
C SER A 45 -7.17 -0.03 -7.46
N ASP A 46 -6.24 -0.47 -8.32
CA ASP A 46 -6.33 -0.26 -9.77
C ASP A 46 -7.51 -1.03 -10.37
N TYR A 47 -7.77 -2.26 -9.90
CA TYR A 47 -8.94 -3.04 -10.31
C TYR A 47 -10.25 -2.34 -9.98
N VAL A 48 -10.40 -1.84 -8.75
CA VAL A 48 -11.62 -1.11 -8.35
C VAL A 48 -11.75 0.19 -9.14
N LYS A 49 -10.65 0.92 -9.35
CA LYS A 49 -10.63 2.12 -10.19
C LYS A 49 -11.05 1.82 -11.62
N ARG A 50 -10.54 0.74 -12.22
CA ARG A 50 -10.94 0.30 -13.56
C ARG A 50 -12.41 -0.09 -13.60
N MET A 51 -12.92 -0.82 -12.61
CA MET A 51 -14.34 -1.18 -12.53
C MET A 51 -15.25 0.04 -12.39
N LEU A 52 -14.81 1.10 -11.72
CA LEU A 52 -15.55 2.36 -11.64
C LEU A 52 -15.49 3.19 -12.93
N THR A 53 -14.46 2.99 -13.76
CA THR A 53 -14.25 3.74 -15.01
C THR A 53 -14.90 3.03 -16.21
N ASP A 54 -14.73 1.72 -16.30
CA ASP A 54 -15.17 0.88 -17.42
C ASP A 54 -16.57 0.29 -17.19
N GLN A 55 -17.03 0.22 -15.94
CA GLN A 55 -18.36 -0.30 -15.58
C GLN A 55 -19.14 0.66 -14.69
N ASN A 56 -20.41 0.31 -14.45
CA ASN A 56 -21.28 1.05 -13.56
C ASN A 56 -20.90 0.83 -12.08
N LEU A 57 -21.18 1.83 -11.24
CA LEU A 57 -20.92 1.79 -9.79
C LEU A 57 -21.47 0.54 -9.10
N SER A 58 -22.65 0.05 -9.52
CA SER A 58 -23.25 -1.17 -8.99
C SER A 58 -22.41 -2.43 -9.26
N ALA A 59 -21.79 -2.53 -10.44
CA ALA A 59 -20.89 -3.61 -10.79
C ALA A 59 -19.60 -3.53 -9.96
N ALA A 60 -19.05 -2.34 -9.79
CA ALA A 60 -17.88 -2.12 -8.94
C ALA A 60 -18.15 -2.56 -7.50
N ILE A 61 -19.29 -2.17 -6.90
CA ILE A 61 -19.65 -2.57 -5.53
C ILE A 61 -19.81 -4.08 -5.41
N ARG A 62 -20.37 -4.75 -6.42
CA ARG A 62 -20.57 -6.21 -6.40
C ARG A 62 -19.27 -6.99 -6.58
N LEU A 63 -18.35 -6.51 -7.42
CA LEU A 63 -17.13 -7.21 -7.81
C LEU A 63 -15.93 -6.89 -6.90
N SER A 64 -15.89 -5.71 -6.27
CA SER A 64 -14.79 -5.32 -5.38
C SER A 64 -14.57 -6.30 -4.21
N PRO A 65 -15.60 -6.78 -3.50
CA PRO A 65 -15.43 -7.75 -2.43
C PRO A 65 -14.82 -9.07 -2.91
N GLN A 66 -15.17 -9.52 -4.12
CA GLN A 66 -14.60 -10.73 -4.70
C GLN A 66 -13.10 -10.57 -4.94
N ARG A 67 -12.67 -9.42 -5.49
CA ARG A 67 -11.25 -9.10 -5.67
C ARG A 67 -10.51 -9.03 -4.34
N PHE A 68 -11.11 -8.42 -3.31
CA PHE A 68 -10.50 -8.35 -1.98
C PHE A 68 -10.39 -9.73 -1.31
N ARG A 69 -11.36 -10.63 -1.50
CA ARG A 69 -11.26 -12.03 -1.02
C ARG A 69 -10.12 -12.77 -1.70
N ALA A 70 -9.98 -12.62 -3.02
CA ALA A 70 -8.84 -13.20 -3.75
C ALA A 70 -7.50 -12.62 -3.25
N CYS A 71 -7.45 -11.33 -2.94
CA CYS A 71 -6.29 -10.68 -2.36
C CYS A 71 -5.96 -11.21 -0.95
N LYS A 72 -6.97 -11.46 -0.12
CA LYS A 72 -6.78 -12.09 1.19
C LYS A 72 -6.24 -13.52 1.05
N ALA A 73 -6.74 -14.30 0.09
CA ALA A 73 -6.23 -15.64 -0.18
C ALA A 73 -4.76 -15.58 -0.64
N ALA A 74 -4.43 -14.67 -1.55
CA ALA A 74 -3.04 -14.45 -1.97
C ALA A 74 -2.14 -14.03 -0.80
N ALA A 75 -2.66 -13.21 0.13
CA ALA A 75 -1.95 -12.84 1.36
C ALA A 75 -1.66 -14.04 2.25
N GLN A 76 -2.62 -14.97 2.38
CA GLN A 76 -2.43 -16.21 3.12
C GLN A 76 -1.37 -17.09 2.46
N THR A 77 -1.41 -17.26 1.13
CA THR A 77 -0.39 -18.01 0.39
C THR A 77 1.01 -17.40 0.57
N LEU A 78 1.15 -16.09 0.43
CA LEU A 78 2.43 -15.40 0.63
C LEU A 78 2.90 -15.46 2.09
N SER A 79 1.99 -15.43 3.05
CA SER A 79 2.31 -15.60 4.47
C SER A 79 2.80 -17.02 4.77
N THR A 80 2.14 -18.05 4.23
CA THR A 80 2.59 -19.44 4.33
C THR A 80 3.94 -19.64 3.65
N GLN A 81 4.18 -19.05 2.48
CA GLN A 81 5.49 -19.07 1.81
C GLN A 81 6.57 -18.37 2.63
N ARG A 82 6.29 -17.21 3.22
CA ARG A 82 7.21 -16.54 4.14
C ARG A 82 7.50 -17.37 5.40
N ALA A 83 6.49 -18.06 5.93
CA ALA A 83 6.65 -18.96 7.08
C ALA A 83 7.44 -20.23 6.74
N GLN A 84 7.32 -20.74 5.51
CA GLN A 84 8.07 -21.89 5.00
C GLN A 84 9.50 -21.52 4.54
N GLY A 85 9.77 -20.24 4.26
CA GLY A 85 11.10 -19.69 3.99
C GLY A 85 11.96 -19.44 5.24
N GLY A 86 11.56 -19.96 6.40
CA GLY A 86 12.33 -19.86 7.63
C GLY A 86 13.49 -20.85 7.68
N CYS A 87 14.64 -20.48 7.13
CA CYS A 87 15.91 -21.11 7.52
C CYS A 87 16.40 -20.50 8.84
N LEU A 88 16.79 -21.37 9.76
CA LEU A 88 17.27 -21.14 11.12
C LEU A 88 18.59 -20.33 11.11
N ILE A 89 18.70 -19.33 12.02
CA ILE A 89 19.92 -18.66 12.52
C ILE A 89 20.68 -17.65 11.60
N ILE A 90 20.35 -16.34 11.78
CA ILE A 90 21.23 -15.12 11.92
C ILE A 90 22.23 -14.74 10.77
N PRO A 91 22.44 -13.46 10.36
CA PRO A 91 21.55 -12.29 10.18
C PRO A 91 21.89 -11.49 8.87
N CYS A 92 21.03 -11.41 7.86
CA CYS A 92 21.13 -10.28 6.92
C CYS A 92 19.85 -10.09 6.10
N CYS A 93 19.22 -8.94 6.35
CA CYS A 93 18.78 -7.97 5.35
C CYS A 93 18.23 -8.53 4.04
N ILE A 94 16.91 -8.45 3.84
CA ILE A 94 16.25 -7.87 2.65
C ILE A 94 14.77 -7.61 3.01
N PRO A 95 14.30 -6.35 2.99
CA PRO A 95 12.88 -6.04 3.13
C PRO A 95 12.18 -6.15 1.76
N ILE A 96 11.15 -7.00 1.68
CA ILE A 96 10.08 -6.98 0.66
C ILE A 96 8.92 -6.14 1.20
#